data_AF-S7VIV8-F1
#
_entry.id   AF-S7VIV8-F1
#
_cell.length_a   1.000
_cell.length_b   1.000
_cell.length_c   1.000
_cell.angle_alpha   90.00
_cell.angle_beta   90.00
_cell.angle_gamma   90.00
#
_symmetry.space_group_name_H-M   'P 1'
#
loop_
_entity.id
_entity.type
_entity.pdbx_description
1 polymer ?
#
loop_
_entity_poly.entity_id
_entity_poly.type
_entity_poly.pdbx_seq_one_letter_code
_entity_poly.pdbx_strand_id
1 'polypeptide(L)'
;MIKKTLFYIVLINFLIACNGEDGTHGIDGKNSLINVLEESAGDFCENAGLKIETGLDANSNGILEIYEVQNTKYICNGVDGNSSLTTVINEPSGANCVNGGIKLNSGLDINGNGNLEENEITSTAYVCDGINGTAGLIKITNENSGDNCINGGLKIDYGLDSDMDGILNENEVEYTSYTCNGLNGTLSLINITDEPDGNICAYSGIKIEAGLDQNENKILDKSEVLVTKYVCNGSSGVINEEIRLKIAEGVGSSANTTSTSPTIVSGIPFDIRNYPNVGTVYFEADPYVEKSSNHALLELYNITDNTVITSSLIRTSNRYTEKEFLRTENLINNLPNKNIVLGIRLRSEVDGSFSASGVPYLVLKE
;
A
#
# COMPACT_ATOMS: atom_id res chain seq x y z
N MET A 1 -66.19 -53.61 21.70
CA MET A 1 -66.80 -53.46 20.35
C MET A 1 -67.33 -52.04 20.27
N ILE A 2 -66.74 -51.10 19.54
CA ILE A 2 -66.84 -50.94 18.08
C ILE A 2 -65.64 -50.08 17.60
N LYS A 3 -64.80 -50.71 16.77
CA LYS A 3 -64.18 -50.24 15.51
C LYS A 3 -63.89 -48.73 15.38
N LYS A 4 -62.63 -48.27 15.39
CA LYS A 4 -61.73 -48.20 14.22
C LYS A 4 -62.48 -48.09 12.87
N THR A 5 -62.33 -46.92 12.25
CA THR A 5 -62.19 -46.62 10.80
C THR A 5 -63.19 -45.59 10.28
N LEU A 6 -62.75 -44.33 10.24
CA LEU A 6 -63.10 -43.31 9.22
C LEU A 6 -62.05 -42.17 9.36
N PHE A 7 -60.80 -42.37 8.92
CA PHE A 7 -60.28 -42.09 7.57
C PHE A 7 -60.72 -40.72 7.02
N TYR A 8 -59.75 -39.81 6.99
CA TYR A 8 -59.63 -38.61 6.14
C TYR A 8 -60.77 -37.59 6.17
N ILE A 9 -60.54 -36.45 6.84
CA ILE A 9 -60.81 -35.09 6.35
C ILE A 9 -60.24 -34.09 7.36
N VAL A 10 -59.48 -33.11 6.82
CA VAL A 10 -58.79 -31.98 7.48
C VAL A 10 -57.48 -32.30 8.22
N LEU A 11 -56.52 -32.81 7.45
CA LEU A 11 -55.19 -32.18 7.39
C LEU A 11 -55.40 -30.70 7.00
N ILE A 12 -54.97 -29.74 7.85
CA ILE A 12 -54.68 -28.31 7.58
C ILE A 12 -55.02 -27.46 8.83
N ASN A 13 -54.04 -26.66 9.24
CA ASN A 13 -54.05 -25.58 10.25
C ASN A 13 -53.72 -25.96 11.70
N PHE A 14 -52.44 -25.95 12.06
CA PHE A 14 -51.83 -24.82 12.81
C PHE A 14 -50.35 -25.14 13.10
N LEU A 15 -49.52 -25.13 12.04
CA LEU A 15 -48.10 -24.81 12.18
C LEU A 15 -48.03 -23.27 12.20
N ILE A 16 -48.05 -22.67 13.39
CA ILE A 16 -47.57 -21.28 13.53
C ILE A 16 -46.06 -21.41 13.40
N ALA A 17 -45.58 -21.32 12.17
CA ALA A 17 -44.23 -20.84 11.94
C ALA A 17 -44.23 -19.39 12.41
N CYS A 18 -43.61 -19.15 13.57
CA CYS A 18 -43.21 -17.80 13.92
C CYS A 18 -42.10 -17.45 12.92
N ASN A 19 -42.44 -16.75 11.85
CA ASN A 19 -41.42 -16.03 11.10
C ASN A 19 -40.82 -15.06 12.11
N GLY A 20 -39.55 -15.27 12.49
CA GLY A 20 -38.82 -14.26 13.23
C GLY A 20 -38.86 -12.99 12.39
N GLU A 21 -39.44 -11.92 12.93
CA GLU A 21 -39.24 -10.61 12.33
C GLU A 21 -37.73 -10.33 12.39
N ASP A 22 -37.13 -9.97 11.27
CA ASP A 22 -35.77 -9.46 11.27
C ASP A 22 -35.73 -8.29 12.27
N GLY A 23 -34.78 -8.34 13.22
CA GLY A 23 -34.58 -7.24 14.14
C GLY A 23 -34.40 -5.95 13.36
N THR A 24 -34.96 -4.83 13.84
CA THR A 24 -34.74 -3.52 13.24
C THR A 24 -33.24 -3.31 13.05
N HIS A 25 -32.82 -2.85 11.87
CA HIS A 25 -31.42 -2.51 11.62
C HIS A 25 -30.96 -1.56 12.74
N GLY A 26 -29.84 -1.92 13.40
CA GLY A 26 -29.19 -1.02 14.34
C GLY A 26 -28.80 0.28 13.63
N ILE A 27 -28.74 1.38 14.36
CA ILE A 27 -28.18 2.63 13.84
C ILE A 27 -26.75 2.39 13.35
N ASP A 28 -26.39 2.95 12.19
CA ASP A 28 -25.03 2.83 11.65
C ASP A 28 -24.00 3.32 12.68
N GLY A 29 -22.92 2.55 12.84
CA GLY A 29 -21.80 2.92 13.71
C GLY A 29 -21.04 4.11 13.13
N LYS A 30 -20.51 4.97 14.01
CA LYS A 30 -19.66 6.10 13.59
C LYS A 30 -18.33 5.58 13.05
N ASN A 31 -17.87 6.11 11.92
CA ASN A 31 -16.58 5.71 11.33
C ASN A 31 -15.42 6.13 12.25
N SER A 32 -14.36 5.33 12.31
CA SER A 32 -13.09 5.76 12.92
C SER A 32 -12.18 6.29 11.83
N LEU A 33 -11.64 7.50 12.00
CA LEU A 33 -10.78 8.16 11.03
C LEU A 33 -9.37 8.39 11.59
N ILE A 34 -8.41 8.46 10.69
CA ILE A 34 -6.99 8.74 10.95
C ILE A 34 -6.53 9.92 10.10
N ASN A 35 -5.90 10.90 10.73
CA ASN A 35 -5.17 11.96 10.04
C ASN A 35 -3.67 11.79 10.29
N VAL A 36 -2.88 11.89 9.22
CA VAL A 36 -1.42 11.94 9.29
C VAL A 36 -1.00 13.30 8.75
N LEU A 37 -0.38 14.09 9.60
CA LEU A 37 0.08 15.44 9.31
C LEU A 37 1.59 15.50 9.51
N GLU A 38 2.27 16.34 8.73
CA GLU A 38 3.67 16.66 9.02
C GLU A 38 3.77 17.42 10.34
N GLU A 39 4.70 17.02 11.21
CA GLU A 39 5.04 17.72 12.44
C GLU A 39 6.36 18.46 12.23
N SER A 40 6.36 19.78 12.48
CA SER A 40 7.56 20.60 12.41
C SER A 40 8.51 20.31 13.57
N ALA A 41 9.78 20.63 13.40
CA ALA A 41 10.75 20.58 14.50
C ALA A 41 10.30 21.47 15.67
N GLY A 42 10.27 20.91 16.89
CA GLY A 42 9.77 21.59 18.08
C GLY A 42 9.61 20.69 19.30
N ASP A 43 8.80 21.12 20.27
CA ASP A 43 8.65 20.49 21.59
C ASP A 43 8.19 19.02 21.54
N PHE A 44 7.51 18.61 20.46
CA PHE A 44 7.02 17.24 20.30
C PHE A 44 7.96 16.34 19.49
N CYS A 45 8.68 16.91 18.50
CA CYS A 45 9.70 16.23 17.73
C CYS A 45 10.87 17.17 17.44
N GLU A 46 12.05 16.88 17.99
CA GLU A 46 13.23 17.73 17.83
C GLU A 46 13.67 17.88 16.35
N ASN A 47 13.52 16.81 15.55
CA ASN A 47 13.94 16.76 14.14
C ASN A 47 12.77 16.68 13.15
N ALA A 48 11.63 17.29 13.49
CA ALA A 48 10.38 17.13 12.73
C ALA A 48 9.92 15.65 12.67
N GLY A 49 8.82 15.38 11.98
CA GLY A 49 8.29 14.03 11.85
C GLY A 49 6.84 14.01 11.39
N LEU A 50 6.07 13.08 11.92
CA LEU A 50 4.65 12.91 11.63
C LEU A 50 3.83 12.99 12.92
N LYS A 51 2.75 13.75 12.86
CA LYS A 51 1.68 13.77 13.86
C LYS A 51 0.53 12.91 13.36
N ILE A 52 0.13 11.93 14.16
CA ILE A 52 -0.96 11.01 13.89
C ILE A 52 -2.10 11.30 14.86
N GLU A 53 -3.28 11.55 14.32
CA GLU A 53 -4.51 11.77 15.07
C GLU A 53 -5.54 10.71 14.73
N THR A 54 -6.22 10.17 15.74
CA THR A 54 -7.30 9.20 15.55
C THR A 54 -8.53 9.59 16.35
N GLY A 55 -9.71 9.37 15.80
CA GLY A 55 -10.98 9.64 16.46
C GLY A 55 -12.18 9.08 15.73
N LEU A 56 -13.36 9.25 16.33
CA LEU A 56 -14.63 8.86 15.73
C LEU A 56 -15.21 10.03 14.96
N ASP A 57 -15.53 9.81 13.68
CA ASP A 57 -16.30 10.69 12.81
C ASP A 57 -17.73 10.80 13.36
N ALA A 58 -17.87 11.73 14.30
CA ALA A 58 -19.05 11.87 15.12
C ALA A 58 -20.21 12.46 14.34
N ASN A 59 -19.92 13.20 13.28
CA ASN A 59 -20.91 13.82 12.41
C ASN A 59 -21.08 13.08 11.06
N SER A 60 -20.30 12.03 10.82
CA SER A 60 -20.35 11.15 9.64
C SER A 60 -20.08 11.87 8.31
N ASN A 61 -19.18 12.86 8.31
CA ASN A 61 -18.83 13.62 7.11
C ASN A 61 -17.55 13.14 6.41
N GLY A 62 -16.89 12.12 6.95
CA GLY A 62 -15.69 11.52 6.38
C GLY A 62 -14.40 12.32 6.59
N ILE A 63 -14.40 13.32 7.48
CA ILE A 63 -13.23 14.15 7.81
C ILE A 63 -13.02 14.08 9.32
N LEU A 64 -11.81 13.75 9.78
CA LEU A 64 -11.50 13.82 11.20
C LEU A 64 -11.28 15.27 11.62
N GLU A 65 -12.24 15.82 12.35
CA GLU A 65 -12.18 17.20 12.82
C GLU A 65 -11.49 17.31 14.18
N ILE A 66 -11.02 18.51 14.50
CA ILE A 66 -10.26 18.77 15.74
C ILE A 66 -11.01 18.36 17.03
N TYR A 67 -12.34 18.44 17.04
CA TYR A 67 -13.17 18.07 18.20
C TYR A 67 -13.49 16.57 18.25
N GLU A 68 -13.24 15.85 17.16
CA GLU A 68 -13.45 14.42 17.02
C GLU A 68 -12.18 13.63 17.34
N VAL A 69 -11.02 14.28 17.34
CA VAL A 69 -9.73 13.69 17.74
C VAL A 69 -9.79 13.21 19.19
N GLN A 70 -9.55 11.91 19.37
CA GLN A 70 -9.51 11.27 20.69
C GLN A 70 -8.09 10.93 21.14
N ASN A 71 -7.18 10.69 20.19
CA ASN A 71 -5.78 10.42 20.49
C ASN A 71 -4.86 11.15 19.50
N THR A 72 -3.72 11.62 20.01
CA THR A 72 -2.64 12.23 19.22
C THR A 72 -1.33 11.53 19.56
N LYS A 73 -0.55 11.19 18.54
CA LYS A 73 0.79 10.61 18.65
C LYS A 73 1.75 11.28 17.68
N TYR A 74 3.04 11.22 18.03
CA TYR A 74 4.12 11.80 17.26
C TYR A 74 5.12 10.70 16.92
N ILE A 75 5.51 10.61 15.66
CA ILE A 75 6.61 9.79 15.15
C ILE A 75 7.69 10.77 14.71
N CYS A 76 8.77 10.85 15.48
CA CYS A 76 9.84 11.80 15.21
C CYS A 76 10.89 11.18 14.30
N ASN A 77 11.45 12.00 13.41
CA ASN A 77 12.59 11.59 12.60
C ASN A 77 13.82 11.38 13.50
N GLY A 78 14.67 10.45 13.09
CA GLY A 78 16.02 10.33 13.65
C GLY A 78 16.88 11.54 13.29
N VAL A 79 18.01 11.68 13.97
CA VAL A 79 19.04 12.65 13.55
C VAL A 79 19.64 12.15 12.24
N ASP A 80 19.70 12.99 11.21
CA ASP A 80 20.42 12.66 9.98
C ASP A 80 21.87 12.30 10.33
N GLY A 81 22.35 11.15 9.84
CA GLY A 81 23.74 10.76 10.01
C GLY A 81 24.66 11.73 9.26
N ASN A 82 25.81 12.08 9.85
CA ASN A 82 26.82 12.88 9.16
C ASN A 82 27.21 12.21 7.84
N SER A 83 27.26 13.01 6.76
CA SER A 83 27.65 12.49 5.44
C SER A 83 29.11 12.04 5.47
N SER A 84 29.38 10.83 4.97
CA SER A 84 30.76 10.37 4.75
C SER A 84 31.29 10.98 3.46
N LEU A 85 32.33 11.80 3.55
CA LEU A 85 32.95 12.46 2.42
C LEU A 85 34.31 11.84 2.08
N THR A 86 34.70 11.92 0.82
CA THR A 86 36.02 11.48 0.33
C THR A 86 36.63 12.57 -0.53
N THR A 87 37.90 12.91 -0.27
CA THR A 87 38.67 13.83 -1.12
C THR A 87 39.83 13.11 -1.78
N VAL A 88 40.08 13.49 -3.03
CA VAL A 88 41.15 12.97 -3.88
C VAL A 88 42.11 14.11 -4.16
N ILE A 89 43.36 13.98 -3.69
CA ILE A 89 44.38 15.03 -3.81
C ILE A 89 45.60 14.41 -4.49
N ASN A 90 46.28 15.16 -5.36
CA ASN A 90 47.52 14.69 -5.96
C ASN A 90 48.62 14.58 -4.88
N GLU A 91 49.23 13.41 -4.74
CA GLU A 91 50.38 13.19 -3.86
C GLU A 91 51.67 13.43 -4.66
N PRO A 92 52.52 14.41 -4.28
CA PRO A 92 53.80 14.61 -4.93
C PRO A 92 54.78 13.48 -4.62
N SER A 93 55.81 13.33 -5.46
CA SER A 93 56.89 12.38 -5.21
C SER A 93 57.59 12.67 -3.87
N GLY A 94 57.71 11.66 -3.02
CA GLY A 94 58.17 11.83 -1.66
C GLY A 94 58.14 10.57 -0.81
N ALA A 95 58.12 10.77 0.50
CA ALA A 95 58.21 9.68 1.48
C ALA A 95 57.03 8.71 1.45
N ASN A 96 55.84 9.17 1.03
CA ASN A 96 54.64 8.34 0.94
C ASN A 96 54.55 7.60 -0.41
N CYS A 97 54.90 8.29 -1.50
CA CYS A 97 54.95 7.71 -2.84
C CYS A 97 56.22 8.16 -3.57
N VAL A 98 57.15 7.24 -3.85
CA VAL A 98 58.46 7.57 -4.45
C VAL A 98 58.32 8.28 -5.80
N ASN A 99 57.30 7.95 -6.60
CA ASN A 99 57.06 8.53 -7.91
C ASN A 99 55.86 9.52 -7.96
N GLY A 100 55.29 9.86 -6.81
CA GLY A 100 54.01 10.56 -6.74
C GLY A 100 52.82 9.61 -6.88
N GLY A 101 51.62 10.18 -6.90
CA GLY A 101 50.38 9.43 -7.03
C GLY A 101 49.20 10.24 -6.52
N ILE A 102 48.28 9.57 -5.81
CA ILE A 102 47.05 10.15 -5.31
C ILE A 102 46.92 9.86 -3.81
N LYS A 103 46.61 10.90 -3.03
CA LYS A 103 46.20 10.82 -1.63
C LYS A 103 44.68 10.86 -1.55
N LEU A 104 44.11 9.85 -0.91
CA LEU A 104 42.69 9.73 -0.62
C LEU A 104 42.47 9.99 0.87
N ASN A 105 41.57 10.91 1.22
CA ASN A 105 41.12 11.11 2.59
C ASN A 105 39.63 10.78 2.70
N SER A 106 39.24 10.13 3.79
CA SER A 106 37.85 9.91 4.14
C SER A 106 37.56 10.29 5.59
N GLY A 107 36.32 10.71 5.83
CA GLY A 107 35.86 11.13 7.14
C GLY A 107 34.39 11.51 7.13
N LEU A 108 33.86 11.76 8.34
CA LEU A 108 32.50 12.23 8.53
C LEU A 108 32.51 13.76 8.48
N ASP A 109 31.62 14.37 7.70
CA ASP A 109 31.37 15.81 7.72
C ASP A 109 30.69 16.17 9.04
N ILE A 110 31.49 16.50 10.06
CA ILE A 110 31.03 16.70 11.44
C ILE A 110 30.25 18.01 11.55
N ASN A 111 30.59 18.99 10.72
CA ASN A 111 29.97 20.32 10.76
C ASN A 111 28.89 20.53 9.67
N GLY A 112 28.69 19.56 8.78
CA GLY A 112 27.64 19.54 7.78
C GLY A 112 27.83 20.55 6.64
N ASN A 113 29.07 20.97 6.36
CA ASN A 113 29.32 22.01 5.37
C ASN A 113 29.54 21.49 3.94
N GLY A 114 29.53 20.17 3.75
CA GLY A 114 29.68 19.49 2.46
C GLY A 114 31.12 19.37 1.96
N ASN A 115 32.11 19.73 2.78
CA ASN A 115 33.54 19.54 2.50
C ASN A 115 34.16 18.69 3.60
N LEU A 116 35.25 17.99 3.27
CA LEU A 116 36.02 17.23 4.24
C LEU A 116 37.21 18.06 4.70
N GLU A 117 37.17 18.57 5.93
CA GLU A 117 38.28 19.30 6.53
C GLU A 117 39.32 18.39 7.19
N GLU A 118 40.52 18.94 7.41
CA GLU A 118 41.65 18.20 8.00
C GLU A 118 41.34 17.58 9.37
N ASN A 119 40.52 18.25 10.19
CA ASN A 119 40.08 17.76 11.49
C ASN A 119 38.96 16.70 11.42
N GLU A 120 38.39 16.48 10.24
CA GLU A 120 37.31 15.52 10.00
C GLU A 120 37.82 14.23 9.35
N ILE A 121 39.05 14.26 8.82
CA ILE A 121 39.71 13.09 8.22
C ILE A 121 39.96 12.05 9.31
N THR A 122 39.36 10.88 9.15
CA THR A 122 39.56 9.73 10.03
C THR A 122 40.43 8.66 9.38
N SER A 123 40.60 8.71 8.06
CA SER A 123 41.42 7.76 7.31
C SER A 123 42.09 8.42 6.10
N THR A 124 43.33 8.02 5.86
CA THR A 124 44.12 8.46 4.71
C THR A 124 44.74 7.25 4.04
N ALA A 125 44.57 7.14 2.73
CA ALA A 125 45.23 6.14 1.89
C ALA A 125 46.04 6.81 0.78
N TYR A 126 47.10 6.14 0.34
CA TYR A 126 47.95 6.59 -0.75
C TYR A 126 47.91 5.55 -1.88
N VAL A 127 47.68 6.02 -3.10
CA VAL A 127 47.75 5.23 -4.32
C VAL A 127 48.95 5.75 -5.10
N CYS A 128 50.07 5.03 -5.04
CA CYS A 128 51.31 5.47 -5.65
C CYS A 128 51.41 5.07 -7.12
N ASP A 129 52.00 5.95 -7.93
CA ASP A 129 52.29 5.67 -9.32
C ASP A 129 53.41 4.62 -9.43
N GLY A 130 53.17 3.60 -10.25
CA GLY A 130 54.13 2.52 -10.52
C GLY A 130 55.37 3.01 -11.28
N ILE A 131 56.49 2.29 -11.11
CA ILE A 131 57.67 2.47 -11.96
C ILE A 131 57.31 1.95 -13.36
N ASN A 132 57.53 2.79 -14.39
CA ASN A 132 57.30 2.47 -15.81
C ASN A 132 57.48 0.97 -16.12
N GLY A 133 56.36 0.27 -16.34
CA GLY A 133 56.34 -1.13 -16.80
C GLY A 133 55.60 -2.14 -15.92
N THR A 134 55.22 -1.81 -14.68
CA THR A 134 54.35 -2.67 -13.84
C THR A 134 53.04 -1.94 -13.55
N ALA A 135 51.91 -2.57 -13.86
CA ALA A 135 50.61 -1.99 -13.57
C ALA A 135 50.31 -2.14 -12.08
N GLY A 136 49.97 -1.04 -11.41
CA GLY A 136 49.32 -1.12 -10.10
C GLY A 136 47.88 -1.60 -10.31
N LEU A 137 47.50 -2.71 -9.68
CA LEU A 137 46.15 -3.25 -9.77
C LEU A 137 45.41 -3.07 -8.44
N ILE A 138 44.10 -2.85 -8.55
CA ILE A 138 43.17 -2.74 -7.44
C ILE A 138 42.14 -3.85 -7.58
N LYS A 139 41.95 -4.64 -6.51
CA LYS A 139 40.91 -5.66 -6.43
C LYS A 139 39.95 -5.29 -5.30
N ILE A 140 38.68 -5.07 -5.67
CA ILE A 140 37.61 -4.79 -4.72
C ILE A 140 36.76 -6.05 -4.58
N THR A 141 36.58 -6.50 -3.34
CA THR A 141 35.71 -7.62 -3.00
C THR A 141 34.78 -7.22 -1.85
N ASN A 142 33.66 -7.93 -1.70
CA ASN A 142 32.80 -7.72 -0.55
C ASN A 142 33.48 -8.23 0.72
N GLU A 143 33.51 -7.39 1.76
CA GLU A 143 33.87 -7.81 3.12
C GLU A 143 32.60 -8.18 3.86
N ASN A 144 32.55 -9.42 4.36
CA ASN A 144 31.42 -9.87 5.17
C ASN A 144 31.46 -9.22 6.57
N SER A 145 30.34 -9.25 7.29
CA SER A 145 30.31 -8.82 8.69
C SER A 145 31.29 -9.66 9.53
N GLY A 146 32.12 -8.98 10.33
CA GLY A 146 33.17 -9.62 11.11
C GLY A 146 34.16 -8.64 11.74
N ASP A 147 35.32 -9.17 12.13
CA ASP A 147 36.34 -8.45 12.91
C ASP A 147 36.88 -7.19 12.21
N ASN A 148 36.90 -7.16 10.87
CA ASN A 148 37.37 -6.01 10.09
C ASN A 148 36.27 -4.95 9.88
N CYS A 149 35.02 -5.39 9.63
CA CYS A 149 33.85 -4.53 9.47
C CYS A 149 32.63 -5.18 10.12
N ILE A 150 32.12 -4.62 11.21
CA ILE A 150 31.00 -5.21 11.97
C ILE A 150 29.70 -5.36 11.15
N ASN A 151 29.46 -4.46 10.19
CA ASN A 151 28.27 -4.44 9.33
C ASN A 151 28.59 -4.79 7.85
N GLY A 152 29.71 -5.47 7.63
CA GLY A 152 30.26 -5.72 6.30
C GLY A 152 30.66 -4.43 5.57
N GLY A 153 31.09 -4.59 4.33
CA GLY A 153 31.59 -3.48 3.52
C GLY A 153 32.33 -3.96 2.30
N LEU A 154 33.37 -3.22 1.92
CA LEU A 154 34.26 -3.54 0.81
C LEU A 154 35.68 -3.73 1.32
N LYS A 155 36.33 -4.82 0.90
CA LYS A 155 37.77 -5.04 1.02
C LYS A 155 38.44 -4.57 -0.27
N ILE A 156 39.42 -3.70 -0.14
CA ILE A 156 40.17 -3.11 -1.24
C ILE A 156 41.63 -3.55 -1.09
N ASP A 157 42.05 -4.44 -1.99
CA ASP A 157 43.44 -4.91 -2.07
C ASP A 157 44.17 -4.12 -3.17
N TYR A 158 45.41 -3.70 -2.89
CA TYR A 158 46.28 -3.04 -3.85
C TYR A 158 47.67 -3.67 -3.90
N GLY A 159 48.24 -3.72 -5.10
CA GLY A 159 49.54 -4.33 -5.34
C GLY A 159 50.06 -4.15 -6.75
N LEU A 160 51.30 -4.56 -6.96
CA LEU A 160 51.97 -4.51 -8.26
C LEU A 160 51.75 -5.84 -8.99
N ASP A 161 51.19 -5.77 -10.21
CA ASP A 161 51.11 -6.88 -11.15
C ASP A 161 52.53 -7.29 -11.57
N SER A 162 53.07 -8.27 -10.84
CA SER A 162 54.47 -8.64 -10.88
C SER A 162 54.76 -9.58 -12.04
N ASP A 163 53.76 -10.36 -12.46
CA ASP A 163 53.85 -11.26 -13.60
C ASP A 163 53.20 -10.72 -14.89
N MET A 164 52.58 -9.54 -14.81
CA MET A 164 51.98 -8.80 -15.92
C MET A 164 50.81 -9.53 -16.57
N ASP A 165 50.06 -10.34 -15.81
CA ASP A 165 48.89 -11.08 -16.30
C ASP A 165 47.59 -10.25 -16.29
N GLY A 166 47.62 -9.06 -15.68
CA GLY A 166 46.48 -8.14 -15.57
C GLY A 166 45.49 -8.49 -14.47
N ILE A 167 45.81 -9.42 -13.57
CA ILE A 167 44.98 -9.86 -12.44
C ILE A 167 45.77 -9.69 -11.14
N LEU A 168 45.18 -9.05 -10.12
CA LEU A 168 45.82 -8.98 -8.80
C LEU A 168 45.63 -10.30 -8.05
N ASN A 169 46.68 -11.12 -8.03
CA ASN A 169 46.72 -12.38 -7.29
C ASN A 169 47.03 -12.14 -5.80
N GLU A 170 46.72 -13.11 -4.93
CA GLU A 170 46.90 -12.95 -3.47
C GLU A 170 48.35 -12.68 -3.06
N ASN A 171 49.32 -13.22 -3.83
CA ASN A 171 50.75 -13.02 -3.57
C ASN A 171 51.27 -11.64 -4.01
N GLU A 172 50.48 -10.90 -4.77
CA GLU A 172 50.82 -9.59 -5.32
C GLU A 172 50.21 -8.45 -4.50
N VAL A 173 49.28 -8.77 -3.59
CA VAL A 173 48.69 -7.80 -2.66
C VAL A 173 49.76 -7.31 -1.70
N GLU A 174 50.10 -6.03 -1.83
CA GLU A 174 51.07 -5.39 -0.94
C GLU A 174 50.35 -4.77 0.26
N TYR A 175 49.08 -4.39 0.09
CA TYR A 175 48.31 -3.75 1.13
C TYR A 175 46.79 -3.94 0.95
N THR A 176 46.08 -3.90 2.08
CA THR A 176 44.64 -4.07 2.17
C THR A 176 44.03 -2.92 2.97
N SER A 177 42.93 -2.37 2.48
CA SER A 177 42.10 -1.40 3.19
C SER A 177 40.64 -1.86 3.21
N TYR A 178 39.89 -1.45 4.22
CA TYR A 178 38.48 -1.78 4.37
C TYR A 178 37.65 -0.49 4.37
N THR A 179 36.57 -0.49 3.58
CA THR A 179 35.52 0.53 3.63
C THR A 179 34.29 -0.12 4.22
N CYS A 180 34.04 0.12 5.51
CA CYS A 180 32.91 -0.45 6.22
C CYS A 180 31.63 0.35 5.97
N ASN A 181 30.50 -0.34 5.92
CA ASN A 181 29.20 0.33 5.90
C ASN A 181 28.98 1.09 7.22
N GLY A 182 28.38 2.29 7.15
CA GLY A 182 27.95 3.03 8.33
C GLY A 182 26.86 2.28 9.11
N LEU A 183 26.63 2.67 10.37
CA LEU A 183 25.45 2.25 11.13
C LEU A 183 24.21 2.70 10.37
N ASN A 184 23.61 1.81 9.59
CA ASN A 184 22.24 1.98 9.17
C ASN A 184 21.44 2.11 10.47
N GLY A 185 20.65 3.18 10.60
CA GLY A 185 19.65 3.23 11.66
C GLY A 185 18.85 1.93 11.59
N THR A 186 18.83 1.17 12.69
CA THR A 186 18.03 -0.06 12.80
C THR A 186 16.65 0.21 12.24
N LEU A 187 16.21 -0.60 11.29
CA LEU A 187 14.94 -0.35 10.60
C LEU A 187 13.82 -0.29 11.63
N SER A 188 13.13 0.83 11.72
CA SER A 188 11.89 0.93 12.50
C SER A 188 10.81 0.13 11.79
N LEU A 189 10.44 -1.01 12.36
CA LEU A 189 9.42 -1.89 11.80
C LEU A 189 8.12 -1.75 12.58
N ILE A 190 7.01 -1.80 11.84
CA ILE A 190 5.66 -1.81 12.39
C ILE A 190 4.99 -3.11 11.94
N ASN A 191 4.46 -3.87 12.88
CA ASN A 191 3.64 -5.04 12.62
C ASN A 191 2.20 -4.76 13.07
N ILE A 192 1.25 -5.03 12.17
CA ILE A 192 -0.18 -4.82 12.42
C ILE A 192 -0.87 -6.18 12.27
N THR A 193 -1.56 -6.60 13.32
CA THR A 193 -2.25 -7.88 13.38
C THR A 193 -3.63 -7.70 14.00
N ASP A 194 -4.55 -8.61 13.70
CA ASP A 194 -5.88 -8.59 14.33
C ASP A 194 -5.78 -8.99 15.81
N GLU A 195 -6.48 -8.24 16.67
CA GLU A 195 -6.67 -8.57 18.08
C GLU A 195 -8.02 -9.27 18.25
N PRO A 196 -8.08 -10.50 18.77
CA PRO A 196 -9.34 -11.21 18.95
C PRO A 196 -10.17 -10.65 20.11
N ASP A 197 -11.45 -11.05 20.18
CA ASP A 197 -12.34 -10.76 21.31
C ASP A 197 -11.72 -11.25 22.63
N GLY A 198 -11.60 -10.35 23.61
CA GLY A 198 -10.99 -10.70 24.89
C GLY A 198 -10.90 -9.55 25.89
N ASN A 199 -10.03 -9.73 26.88
CA ASN A 199 -9.86 -8.77 27.98
C ASN A 199 -9.22 -7.45 27.53
N ILE A 200 -8.54 -7.43 26.38
CA ILE A 200 -7.90 -6.23 25.83
C ILE A 200 -8.87 -5.45 24.96
N CYS A 201 -9.50 -6.12 23.99
CA CYS A 201 -10.59 -5.58 23.19
C CYS A 201 -11.86 -6.40 23.39
N ALA A 202 -12.89 -5.79 23.97
CA ALA A 202 -14.18 -6.46 24.25
C ALA A 202 -14.88 -6.96 22.98
N TYR A 203 -14.61 -6.29 21.86
CA TYR A 203 -14.95 -6.68 20.50
C TYR A 203 -13.68 -6.46 19.69
N SER A 204 -13.27 -7.46 18.92
CA SER A 204 -12.02 -7.59 18.15
C SER A 204 -11.44 -6.26 17.70
N GLY A 205 -10.13 -6.12 17.63
CA GLY A 205 -9.49 -4.87 17.23
C GLY A 205 -8.29 -5.09 16.35
N ILE A 206 -7.43 -4.09 16.32
CA ILE A 206 -6.14 -4.14 15.68
C ILE A 206 -5.07 -3.97 16.76
N LYS A 207 -4.11 -4.89 16.78
CA LYS A 207 -2.88 -4.80 17.55
C LYS A 207 -1.78 -4.23 16.67
N ILE A 208 -1.18 -3.14 17.12
CA ILE A 208 -0.08 -2.44 16.46
C ILE A 208 1.16 -2.59 17.33
N GLU A 209 2.22 -3.16 16.76
CA GLU A 209 3.52 -3.34 17.40
C GLU A 209 4.57 -2.55 16.62
N ALA A 210 5.39 -1.77 17.32
CA ALA A 210 6.48 -1.01 16.73
C ALA A 210 7.78 -1.24 17.49
N GLY A 211 8.88 -1.34 16.75
CA GLY A 211 10.19 -1.61 17.32
C GLY A 211 11.31 -1.39 16.31
N LEU A 212 12.54 -1.64 16.77
CA LEU A 212 13.74 -1.53 15.95
C LEU A 212 14.20 -2.94 15.59
N ASP A 213 14.42 -3.21 14.31
CA ASP A 213 15.04 -4.44 13.81
C ASP A 213 16.50 -4.50 14.24
N GLN A 214 16.76 -5.13 15.38
CA GLN A 214 18.06 -5.15 16.04
C GLN A 214 18.98 -6.22 15.45
N ASN A 215 18.39 -7.25 14.83
CA ASN A 215 19.11 -8.36 14.23
C ASN A 215 19.18 -8.29 12.70
N GLU A 216 18.65 -7.21 12.11
CA GLU A 216 18.67 -6.86 10.69
C GLU A 216 18.00 -7.90 9.78
N ASN A 217 17.06 -8.69 10.31
CA ASN A 217 16.36 -9.71 9.53
C ASN A 217 15.12 -9.18 8.77
N LYS A 218 14.82 -7.88 8.91
CA LYS A 218 13.69 -7.17 8.29
C LYS A 218 12.32 -7.67 8.74
N ILE A 219 12.26 -8.34 9.88
CA ILE A 219 11.04 -8.84 10.53
C ILE A 219 11.02 -8.27 11.93
N LEU A 220 9.89 -7.74 12.38
CA LEU A 220 9.78 -7.28 13.77
C LEU A 220 9.63 -8.48 14.70
N ASP A 221 10.74 -8.94 15.30
CA ASP A 221 10.73 -10.02 16.25
C ASP A 221 10.06 -9.61 17.57
N LYS A 222 9.51 -10.59 18.31
CA LYS A 222 8.87 -10.31 19.61
C LYS A 222 9.79 -9.65 20.63
N SER A 223 11.10 -9.90 20.55
CA SER A 223 12.11 -9.28 21.41
C SER A 223 12.43 -7.84 21.04
N GLU A 224 12.03 -7.40 19.85
CA GLU A 224 12.34 -6.09 19.27
C GLU A 224 11.19 -5.10 19.42
N VAL A 225 10.00 -5.59 19.80
CA VAL A 225 8.81 -4.76 20.05
C VAL A 225 9.07 -3.85 21.25
N LEU A 226 9.12 -2.54 20.99
CA LEU A 226 9.27 -1.51 22.02
C LEU A 226 7.91 -0.96 22.47
N VAL A 227 6.95 -0.92 21.55
CA VAL A 227 5.61 -0.38 21.80
C VAL A 227 4.56 -1.33 21.27
N THR A 228 3.57 -1.64 22.10
CA THR A 228 2.34 -2.32 21.69
C THR A 228 1.13 -1.43 21.98
N LYS A 229 0.26 -1.25 21.00
CA LYS A 229 -1.01 -0.52 21.10
C LYS A 229 -2.14 -1.34 20.52
N TYR A 230 -3.33 -1.10 21.05
CA TYR A 230 -4.56 -1.76 20.64
C TYR A 230 -5.56 -0.69 20.23
N VAL A 231 -6.17 -0.88 19.07
CA VAL A 231 -7.31 -0.11 18.59
C VAL A 231 -8.49 -1.08 18.62
N CYS A 232 -9.34 -0.96 19.62
CA CYS A 232 -10.46 -1.88 19.81
C CYS A 232 -11.69 -1.42 19.04
N ASN A 233 -12.41 -2.37 18.43
CA ASN A 233 -13.67 -2.04 17.79
C ASN A 233 -14.76 -1.80 18.85
N GLY A 234 -15.74 -0.96 18.50
CA GLY A 234 -17.00 -0.91 19.22
C GLY A 234 -17.85 -2.15 18.91
N SER A 235 -18.88 -2.39 19.73
CA SER A 235 -19.83 -3.54 19.68
C SER A 235 -20.44 -3.88 18.30
N SER A 236 -20.21 -3.05 17.28
CA SER A 236 -20.80 -3.15 15.95
C SER A 236 -19.82 -2.73 14.85
N GLY A 237 -18.51 -2.82 15.07
CA GLY A 237 -17.50 -2.66 14.01
C GLY A 237 -17.58 -3.83 13.04
N VAL A 238 -18.61 -3.85 12.20
CA VAL A 238 -18.73 -4.78 11.09
C VAL A 238 -17.67 -4.36 10.08
N ILE A 239 -16.61 -5.13 9.95
CA ILE A 239 -15.80 -5.16 8.74
C ILE A 239 -16.70 -5.66 7.60
N ASN A 240 -17.48 -4.76 7.01
CA ASN A 240 -17.94 -4.99 5.66
C ASN A 240 -16.71 -4.70 4.78
N GLU A 241 -15.90 -5.72 4.52
CA GLU A 241 -14.78 -5.66 3.58
C GLU A 241 -15.33 -5.48 2.16
N GLU A 242 -15.77 -4.26 1.86
CA GLU A 242 -16.36 -3.89 0.58
C GLU A 242 -15.32 -3.12 -0.24
N ILE A 243 -14.77 -3.75 -1.28
CA ILE A 243 -13.90 -3.11 -2.24
C ILE A 243 -14.76 -2.45 -3.31
N ARG A 244 -14.68 -1.12 -3.45
CA ARG A 244 -15.36 -0.36 -4.50
C ARG A 244 -14.38 0.05 -5.59
N LEU A 245 -14.48 -0.57 -6.76
CA LEU A 245 -13.68 -0.24 -7.93
C LEU A 245 -14.45 0.72 -8.82
N LYS A 246 -13.93 1.94 -9.02
CA LYS A 246 -14.46 2.87 -10.01
C LYS A 246 -14.23 2.33 -11.42
N ILE A 247 -15.30 2.12 -12.20
CA ILE A 247 -15.17 1.56 -13.55
C ILE A 247 -14.89 2.69 -14.56
N ALA A 248 -15.63 3.80 -14.51
CA ALA A 248 -15.51 4.92 -15.44
C ALA A 248 -15.95 6.24 -14.77
N GLU A 249 -15.74 7.40 -15.41
CA GLU A 249 -16.22 8.70 -14.90
C GLU A 249 -17.74 8.93 -15.08
N GLY A 250 -18.46 7.93 -15.63
CA GLY A 250 -19.87 8.05 -16.00
C GLY A 250 -20.08 8.59 -17.42
N VAL A 251 -21.32 8.98 -17.73
CA VAL A 251 -21.75 9.50 -19.04
C VAL A 251 -22.64 10.72 -18.80
N GLY A 252 -22.07 11.93 -18.88
CA GLY A 252 -22.72 13.16 -18.40
C GLY A 252 -23.26 14.14 -19.45
N SER A 253 -22.64 14.27 -20.63
CA SER A 253 -22.90 15.44 -21.51
C SER A 253 -23.00 15.15 -23.01
N SER A 254 -22.89 13.89 -23.45
CA SER A 254 -23.05 13.45 -24.85
C SER A 254 -24.23 12.48 -25.05
N ALA A 255 -25.21 12.51 -24.13
CA ALA A 255 -26.14 11.43 -23.85
C ALA A 255 -27.46 11.40 -24.67
N ASN A 256 -27.47 11.90 -25.91
CA ASN A 256 -28.54 11.54 -26.85
C ASN A 256 -28.27 10.15 -27.41
N THR A 257 -28.46 9.14 -26.57
CA THR A 257 -28.34 7.74 -26.99
C THR A 257 -29.64 7.30 -27.65
N THR A 258 -29.55 6.36 -28.60
CA THR A 258 -30.72 5.65 -29.13
C THR A 258 -30.65 4.22 -28.63
N SER A 259 -31.79 3.53 -28.51
CA SER A 259 -31.82 2.09 -28.18
C SER A 259 -31.02 1.24 -29.17
N THR A 260 -30.79 1.81 -30.37
CA THR A 260 -30.03 1.26 -31.50
C THR A 260 -28.55 1.65 -31.56
N SER A 261 -28.10 2.69 -30.83
CA SER A 261 -26.69 3.15 -30.80
C SER A 261 -26.23 3.38 -29.35
N PRO A 262 -25.73 2.34 -28.67
CA PRO A 262 -25.29 2.47 -27.28
C PRO A 262 -24.00 3.30 -27.19
N THR A 263 -23.84 4.01 -26.07
CA THR A 263 -22.55 4.59 -25.67
C THR A 263 -21.78 3.56 -24.86
N ILE A 264 -20.60 3.19 -25.34
CA ILE A 264 -19.67 2.31 -24.62
C ILE A 264 -18.54 3.17 -24.09
N VAL A 265 -18.28 3.09 -22.79
CA VAL A 265 -17.15 3.77 -22.14
C VAL A 265 -16.17 2.74 -21.64
N SER A 266 -14.91 2.91 -22.03
CA SER A 266 -13.82 2.09 -21.51
C SER A 266 -13.49 2.44 -20.08
N GLY A 267 -13.29 1.40 -19.28
CA GLY A 267 -12.94 1.52 -17.88
C GLY A 267 -11.59 0.89 -17.59
N ILE A 268 -11.56 0.04 -16.57
CA ILE A 268 -10.34 -0.46 -15.94
C ILE A 268 -9.97 -1.88 -16.42
N PRO A 269 -8.68 -2.25 -16.41
CA PRO A 269 -8.30 -3.66 -16.45
C PRO A 269 -8.83 -4.36 -15.19
N PHE A 270 -9.39 -5.56 -15.35
CA PHE A 270 -10.00 -6.32 -14.27
C PHE A 270 -9.79 -7.83 -14.47
N ASP A 271 -9.52 -8.53 -13.37
CA ASP A 271 -9.48 -9.98 -13.30
C ASP A 271 -9.96 -10.44 -11.93
N ILE A 272 -11.07 -11.17 -11.89
CA ILE A 272 -11.67 -11.63 -10.63
C ILE A 272 -10.74 -12.55 -9.84
N ARG A 273 -9.78 -13.21 -10.51
CA ARG A 273 -8.81 -14.12 -9.88
C ARG A 273 -7.83 -13.40 -8.95
N ASN A 274 -7.68 -12.08 -9.09
CA ASN A 274 -6.88 -11.26 -8.18
C ASN A 274 -7.57 -11.02 -6.83
N TYR A 275 -8.82 -11.47 -6.69
CA TYR A 275 -9.65 -11.29 -5.49
C TYR A 275 -10.15 -12.65 -4.97
N PRO A 276 -9.25 -13.53 -4.47
CA PRO A 276 -9.57 -14.93 -4.17
C PRO A 276 -10.58 -15.15 -3.03
N ASN A 277 -10.73 -14.16 -2.14
CA ASN A 277 -11.65 -14.24 -1.00
C ASN A 277 -13.03 -13.66 -1.28
N VAL A 278 -13.27 -13.07 -2.46
CA VAL A 278 -14.54 -12.39 -2.76
C VAL A 278 -15.65 -13.41 -3.03
N GLY A 279 -16.66 -13.48 -2.15
CA GLY A 279 -17.86 -14.30 -2.31
C GLY A 279 -18.98 -13.64 -3.12
N THR A 280 -19.05 -12.30 -3.17
CA THR A 280 -20.08 -11.59 -3.94
C THR A 280 -19.55 -10.38 -4.70
N VAL A 281 -20.09 -10.15 -5.90
CA VAL A 281 -19.79 -8.97 -6.71
C VAL A 281 -21.07 -8.31 -7.17
N TYR A 282 -21.19 -7.00 -6.98
CA TYR A 282 -22.32 -6.22 -7.44
C TYR A 282 -21.87 -5.13 -8.41
N PHE A 283 -22.72 -4.81 -9.37
CA PHE A 283 -22.58 -3.60 -10.17
C PHE A 283 -23.51 -2.52 -9.57
N GLU A 284 -22.94 -1.35 -9.30
CA GLU A 284 -23.65 -0.24 -8.67
C GLU A 284 -23.46 1.03 -9.48
N ALA A 285 -24.57 1.69 -9.83
CA ALA A 285 -24.54 2.93 -10.60
C ALA A 285 -25.84 3.71 -10.42
N ASP A 286 -25.83 4.97 -10.83
CA ASP A 286 -26.92 5.91 -10.64
C ASP A 286 -27.42 6.53 -11.97
N PRO A 287 -27.87 5.69 -12.93
CA PRO A 287 -28.35 6.19 -14.21
C PRO A 287 -29.63 7.04 -14.06
N TYR A 288 -29.79 8.02 -14.94
CA TYR A 288 -30.94 8.91 -14.95
C TYR A 288 -31.37 9.31 -16.35
N VAL A 289 -32.62 9.73 -16.47
CA VAL A 289 -33.26 10.17 -17.72
C VAL A 289 -33.83 11.59 -17.58
N GLU A 290 -34.12 12.23 -18.71
CA GLU A 290 -34.79 13.54 -18.72
C GLU A 290 -36.30 13.40 -18.45
N LYS A 291 -36.93 12.38 -19.07
CA LYS A 291 -38.37 12.11 -19.04
C LYS A 291 -38.62 10.71 -18.47
N SER A 292 -39.56 10.59 -17.53
CA SER A 292 -39.96 9.32 -16.91
C SER A 292 -40.64 8.32 -17.87
N SER A 293 -40.99 8.76 -19.09
CA SER A 293 -41.45 7.87 -20.17
C SER A 293 -40.31 7.08 -20.82
N ASN A 294 -39.05 7.37 -20.50
CA ASN A 294 -37.86 6.66 -20.96
C ASN A 294 -37.22 5.89 -19.79
N HIS A 295 -36.45 4.87 -20.12
CA HIS A 295 -35.57 4.20 -19.16
C HIS A 295 -34.12 4.25 -19.63
N ALA A 296 -33.20 4.54 -18.71
CA ALA A 296 -31.78 4.33 -18.92
C ALA A 296 -31.47 2.85 -18.68
N LEU A 297 -30.75 2.24 -19.62
CA LEU A 297 -30.29 0.85 -19.57
C LEU A 297 -28.76 0.85 -19.50
N LEU A 298 -28.23 0.57 -18.32
CA LEU A 298 -26.79 0.58 -18.04
C LEU A 298 -26.32 -0.83 -17.66
N GLU A 299 -25.29 -1.33 -18.33
CA GLU A 299 -24.75 -2.67 -18.11
C GLU A 299 -23.22 -2.63 -18.00
N LEU A 300 -22.64 -3.64 -17.34
CA LEU A 300 -21.22 -3.93 -17.46
C LEU A 300 -20.90 -4.49 -18.84
N TYR A 301 -19.79 -4.01 -19.41
CA TYR A 301 -19.34 -4.39 -20.74
C TYR A 301 -17.91 -4.89 -20.69
N ASN A 302 -17.69 -6.12 -21.14
CA ASN A 302 -16.37 -6.66 -21.37
C ASN A 302 -15.88 -6.18 -22.74
N ILE A 303 -14.99 -5.19 -22.73
CA ILE A 303 -14.46 -4.53 -23.93
C ILE A 303 -13.50 -5.45 -24.67
N THR A 304 -12.73 -6.27 -23.93
CA THR A 304 -11.81 -7.24 -24.51
C THR A 304 -12.53 -8.22 -25.44
N ASP A 305 -13.70 -8.71 -25.01
CA ASP A 305 -14.46 -9.70 -25.78
C ASP A 305 -15.66 -9.09 -26.55
N ASN A 306 -15.88 -7.79 -26.43
CA ASN A 306 -17.02 -7.08 -27.01
C ASN A 306 -18.38 -7.71 -26.65
N THR A 307 -18.56 -8.04 -25.36
CA THR A 307 -19.76 -8.72 -24.84
C THR A 307 -20.27 -8.05 -23.56
N VAL A 308 -21.57 -8.20 -23.28
CA VAL A 308 -22.19 -7.73 -22.04
C VAL A 308 -22.01 -8.77 -20.94
N ILE A 309 -21.71 -8.33 -19.72
CA ILE A 309 -21.73 -9.23 -18.55
C ILE A 309 -23.19 -9.55 -18.22
N THR A 310 -23.53 -10.83 -18.22
CA THR A 310 -24.91 -11.27 -17.98
C THR A 310 -25.38 -10.85 -16.59
N SER A 311 -26.68 -10.53 -16.45
CA SER A 311 -27.30 -10.07 -15.20
C SER A 311 -26.81 -8.71 -14.66
N SER A 312 -26.01 -7.97 -15.43
CA SER A 312 -25.49 -6.67 -15.02
C SER A 312 -26.38 -5.46 -15.37
N LEU A 313 -27.60 -5.68 -15.87
CA LEU A 313 -28.47 -4.59 -16.32
C LEU A 313 -29.10 -3.84 -15.14
N ILE A 314 -28.79 -2.56 -15.05
CA ILE A 314 -29.53 -1.57 -14.27
C ILE A 314 -30.48 -0.84 -15.23
N ARG A 315 -31.79 -0.92 -14.95
CA ARG A 315 -32.84 -0.26 -15.72
C ARG A 315 -33.65 0.67 -14.82
N THR A 316 -33.71 1.96 -15.14
CA THR A 316 -34.46 2.95 -14.33
C THR A 316 -35.03 4.08 -15.17
N SER A 317 -36.13 4.67 -14.68
CA SER A 317 -36.74 5.91 -15.21
C SER A 317 -36.50 7.11 -14.29
N ASN A 318 -35.60 7.00 -13.30
CA ASN A 318 -35.32 8.07 -12.35
C ASN A 318 -34.85 9.33 -13.07
N ARG A 319 -35.36 10.48 -12.63
CA ARG A 319 -34.92 11.79 -13.13
C ARG A 319 -33.67 12.23 -12.37
N TYR A 320 -32.97 13.24 -12.88
CA TYR A 320 -31.76 13.77 -12.22
C TYR A 320 -31.98 14.13 -10.74
N THR A 321 -33.15 14.66 -10.39
CA THR A 321 -33.53 15.02 -9.01
C THR A 321 -33.84 13.83 -8.11
N GLU A 322 -34.06 12.65 -8.70
CA GLU A 322 -34.44 11.39 -8.03
C GLU A 322 -33.31 10.35 -8.19
N LYS A 323 -32.11 10.81 -8.53
CA LYS A 323 -30.97 9.93 -8.80
C LYS A 323 -30.55 9.22 -7.51
N GLU A 324 -30.42 7.90 -7.60
CA GLU A 324 -29.96 7.04 -6.50
C GLU A 324 -29.04 5.96 -7.06
N PHE A 325 -28.18 5.40 -6.22
CA PHE A 325 -27.39 4.23 -6.58
C PHE A 325 -28.28 3.00 -6.59
N LEU A 326 -28.37 2.36 -7.75
CA LEU A 326 -29.04 1.09 -7.97
C LEU A 326 -27.99 -0.01 -8.06
N ARG A 327 -28.36 -1.20 -7.60
CA ARG A 327 -27.46 -2.35 -7.50
C ARG A 327 -28.04 -3.55 -8.22
N THR A 328 -27.19 -4.32 -8.89
CA THR A 328 -27.57 -5.60 -9.52
C THR A 328 -27.65 -6.74 -8.52
N GLU A 329 -28.09 -7.91 -8.99
CA GLU A 329 -27.83 -9.17 -8.29
C GLU A 329 -26.34 -9.51 -8.27
N ASN A 330 -25.97 -10.58 -7.55
CA ASN A 330 -24.59 -11.05 -7.49
C ASN A 330 -24.09 -11.54 -8.86
N LEU A 331 -22.98 -10.95 -9.33
CA LEU A 331 -22.37 -11.16 -10.63
C LEU A 331 -21.14 -12.07 -10.58
N ILE A 332 -20.75 -12.60 -9.42
CA ILE A 332 -19.49 -13.36 -9.27
C ILE A 332 -19.34 -14.48 -10.32
N ASN A 333 -20.45 -15.18 -10.63
CA ASN A 333 -20.46 -16.27 -11.60
C ASN A 333 -20.61 -15.81 -13.06
N ASN A 334 -20.89 -14.53 -13.29
CA ASN A 334 -21.05 -13.94 -14.61
C ASN A 334 -19.75 -13.28 -15.12
N LEU A 335 -18.78 -13.06 -14.23
CA LEU A 335 -17.49 -12.48 -14.56
C LEU A 335 -16.55 -13.54 -15.17
N PRO A 336 -15.86 -13.23 -16.27
CA PRO A 336 -14.95 -14.17 -16.90
C PRO A 336 -13.69 -14.37 -16.04
N ASN A 337 -13.25 -15.62 -15.89
CA ASN A 337 -12.02 -15.99 -15.16
C ASN A 337 -10.75 -15.74 -15.98
N LYS A 338 -10.57 -14.51 -16.45
CA LYS A 338 -9.39 -14.03 -17.20
C LYS A 338 -9.27 -12.51 -17.10
N ASN A 339 -8.10 -11.99 -17.45
CA ASN A 339 -7.89 -10.56 -17.62
C ASN A 339 -8.82 -10.01 -18.71
N ILE A 340 -9.60 -8.98 -18.37
CA ILE A 340 -10.45 -8.22 -19.29
C ILE A 340 -10.29 -6.71 -19.06
N VAL A 341 -10.71 -5.92 -20.04
CA VAL A 341 -10.99 -4.49 -19.84
C VAL A 341 -12.49 -4.37 -19.56
N LEU A 342 -12.82 -4.00 -18.33
CA LEU A 342 -14.19 -3.80 -17.89
C LEU A 342 -14.59 -2.34 -18.15
N GLY A 343 -15.72 -2.16 -18.82
CA GLY A 343 -16.32 -0.86 -19.05
C GLY A 343 -17.82 -0.89 -18.80
N ILE A 344 -18.51 0.13 -19.28
CA ILE A 344 -19.96 0.23 -19.21
C ILE A 344 -20.57 0.45 -20.59
N ARG A 345 -21.80 -0.03 -20.75
CA ARG A 345 -22.64 0.21 -21.92
C ARG A 345 -23.93 0.88 -21.49
N LEU A 346 -24.16 2.11 -21.94
CA LEU A 346 -25.36 2.89 -21.67
C LEU A 346 -26.20 3.03 -22.96
N ARG A 347 -27.51 2.82 -22.84
CA ARG A 347 -28.49 3.14 -23.89
C ARG A 347 -29.79 3.65 -23.28
N SER A 348 -30.54 4.43 -24.04
CA SER A 348 -31.93 4.75 -23.76
C SER A 348 -32.85 3.65 -24.28
N GLU A 349 -33.95 3.39 -23.60
CA GLU A 349 -34.98 2.46 -24.08
C GLU A 349 -35.82 3.09 -25.20
N VAL A 350 -36.07 4.40 -25.12
CA VAL A 350 -36.76 5.17 -26.16
C VAL A 350 -35.72 5.80 -27.09
N ASP A 351 -35.74 5.43 -28.37
CA ASP A 351 -34.81 5.93 -29.37
C ASP A 351 -34.70 7.47 -29.38
N GLY A 352 -33.47 7.96 -29.28
CA GLY A 352 -33.14 9.39 -29.33
C GLY A 352 -33.41 10.13 -28.02
N SER A 353 -33.84 9.41 -26.97
CA SER A 353 -34.06 10.01 -25.66
C SER A 353 -32.78 10.13 -24.85
N PHE A 354 -32.72 11.17 -24.03
CA PHE A 354 -31.60 11.40 -23.14
C PHE A 354 -31.50 10.30 -22.07
N SER A 355 -30.29 9.78 -21.86
CA SER A 355 -29.95 8.87 -20.75
C SER A 355 -28.49 9.06 -20.36
N ALA A 356 -28.25 9.26 -19.08
CA ALA A 356 -26.94 9.54 -18.51
C ALA A 356 -26.70 8.67 -17.27
N SER A 357 -25.47 8.66 -16.78
CA SER A 357 -25.09 8.02 -15.52
C SER A 357 -23.98 8.80 -14.86
N GLY A 358 -24.00 8.87 -13.53
CA GLY A 358 -22.82 9.23 -12.76
C GLY A 358 -21.80 8.09 -12.78
N VAL A 359 -20.92 8.08 -11.77
CA VAL A 359 -19.77 7.18 -11.68
C VAL A 359 -20.25 5.75 -11.36
N PRO A 360 -20.06 4.77 -12.28
CA PRO A 360 -20.33 3.37 -12.00
C PRO A 360 -19.22 2.70 -11.17
N TYR A 361 -19.61 1.80 -10.26
CA TYR A 361 -18.72 1.01 -9.42
C TYR A 361 -18.94 -0.48 -9.57
N LEU A 362 -17.85 -1.25 -9.47
CA LEU A 362 -17.89 -2.67 -9.17
C LEU A 362 -17.62 -2.84 -7.68
N VAL A 363 -18.53 -3.49 -6.98
CA VAL A 363 -18.50 -3.66 -5.52
C VAL A 363 -18.20 -5.12 -5.22
N LEU A 364 -17.07 -5.41 -4.61
CA LEU A 364 -16.65 -6.76 -4.24
C LEU A 364 -16.75 -6.92 -2.73
N LYS A 365 -17.31 -8.04 -2.26
CA LYS A 365 -17.38 -8.39 -0.85
C LYS A 365 -16.93 -9.83 -0.63
N GLU A 366 -16.24 -10.07 0.47
CA GLU A 366 -15.88 -11.42 0.94
C GLU A 366 -17.10 -12.30 1.22
#